data_AF-A0A3A5TNV4-F1
#
_entry.id   AF-A0A3A5TNV4-F1
#
_cell.length_a   1.000
_cell.length_b   1.000
_cell.length_c   1.000
_cell.angle_alpha   90.00
_cell.angle_beta   90.00
_cell.angle_gamma   90.00
#
_symmetry.space_group_name_H-M   'P 1'
#
loop_
_entity.id
_entity.type
_entity.pdbx_description
1 polymer ?
#
loop_
_entity_poly.entity_id
_entity_poly.type
_entity_poly.pdbx_seq_one_letter_code
_entity_poly.pdbx_strand_id
1 'polypeptide(L)'
;MEKIMKMKYLYMSFLLALVYSCSDSGDNSDYSEMLKKDFNQEIKWDVDSLALMRASWEKTDLGNGAAVCTAQASMWGTTQSVSYVVYPTTMFSTRVAVCDTPAKTSMIAKDKKALFAINGSYSISGNPSTFTMVDKVVKVASTIESASKVNGVIAIDAEGSVDVKSCTFSDYTDVEDEYESALASGPMLLMEGKVCSFPQDAIYTQRMARSVIGITAQGKMMLLTIDGAITGNADGATLEEAAFIAKTLGMKNAVCLADGSSSTLWTSGKGVVNHPVGNGQYDHEGEGTVSTVIYVAASSLFDGGDGTVDNPYLISNRNHMRNMMSVVELDKTYYFEMTNDVDMTGIDWKPLNTGEPVDRFDIKIHFDGKGHTIRNLHCEISSRYASFFGVMNGSCRNVRFENAEVIGYGSSCTGIVAGYLGTNALECLIENVYVSGTVSGIQQVGGIGGIFAKGTVRNCYADVKVIGSSRAGGIVAEPRNAVVVENCFATGTLYSTGNAGGIAGGLNGNNPTIKGCIAWNEQIDGEPVSGRVIGWQSNTYTKATDCYAKKDMIIAWGPNKGMTGADANTAGTYDWGNNKTAICHGITTENSVDAAKKIGWSTDIWDLSGVTPLLKSFNDK
;
A
#
# COMPACT_ATOMS: atom_id res chain seq x y z
N MET A 1 -26.19 -13.54 -15.78
CA MET A 1 -25.89 -12.93 -17.08
C MET A 1 -26.57 -11.58 -17.28
N GLU A 2 -27.87 -11.45 -16.99
CA GLU A 2 -28.64 -10.19 -17.11
C GLU A 2 -28.10 -9.01 -16.26
N LYS A 3 -27.67 -9.26 -15.02
CA LYS A 3 -27.04 -8.23 -14.15
C LYS A 3 -25.72 -7.69 -14.71
N ILE A 4 -24.92 -8.56 -15.34
CA ILE A 4 -23.61 -8.22 -15.92
C ILE A 4 -23.79 -7.48 -17.25
N MET A 5 -24.80 -7.85 -18.05
CA MET A 5 -25.19 -7.06 -19.22
C MET A 5 -25.70 -5.67 -18.84
N LYS A 6 -26.57 -5.54 -17.85
CA LYS A 6 -27.04 -4.22 -17.37
C LYS A 6 -25.90 -3.33 -16.89
N MET A 7 -24.89 -3.90 -16.22
CA MET A 7 -23.72 -3.14 -15.75
C MET A 7 -22.79 -2.71 -16.89
N LYS A 8 -22.59 -3.57 -17.91
CA LYS A 8 -21.85 -3.20 -19.13
C LYS A 8 -22.56 -2.11 -19.93
N TYR A 9 -23.88 -2.18 -20.07
CA TYR A 9 -24.65 -1.14 -20.72
C TYR A 9 -24.61 0.17 -19.91
N LEU A 10 -24.71 0.12 -18.58
CA LEU A 10 -24.57 1.32 -17.73
C LEU A 10 -23.20 1.98 -17.90
N TYR A 11 -22.13 1.18 -17.93
CA TYR A 11 -20.75 1.67 -18.12
C TYR A 11 -20.52 2.24 -19.52
N MET A 12 -21.12 1.61 -20.54
CA MET A 12 -21.04 2.05 -21.93
C MET A 12 -21.87 3.31 -22.17
N SER A 13 -23.02 3.45 -21.51
CA SER A 13 -23.81 4.69 -21.46
C SER A 13 -23.11 5.80 -20.70
N PHE A 14 -22.35 5.47 -19.64
CA PHE A 14 -21.51 6.41 -18.88
C PHE A 14 -20.35 6.94 -19.74
N LEU A 15 -19.70 6.04 -20.50
CA LEU A 15 -18.66 6.39 -21.48
C LEU A 15 -19.23 7.19 -22.65
N LEU A 16 -20.41 6.85 -23.17
CA LEU A 16 -21.07 7.64 -24.22
C LEU A 16 -21.48 9.03 -23.72
N ALA A 17 -21.96 9.17 -22.49
CA ALA A 17 -22.27 10.46 -21.88
C ALA A 17 -21.01 11.32 -21.70
N LEU A 18 -19.88 10.72 -21.30
CA LEU A 18 -18.57 11.37 -21.28
C LEU A 18 -18.12 11.82 -22.68
N VAL A 19 -18.26 10.96 -23.69
CA VAL A 19 -17.85 11.25 -25.08
C VAL A 19 -18.74 12.32 -25.73
N TYR A 20 -20.06 12.33 -25.49
CA TYR A 20 -20.96 13.36 -26.01
C TYR A 20 -20.93 14.67 -25.21
N SER A 21 -20.53 14.63 -23.93
CA SER A 21 -20.27 15.84 -23.12
C SER A 21 -19.05 16.65 -23.57
N CYS A 22 -18.24 16.08 -24.48
CA CYS A 22 -17.16 16.78 -25.18
C CYS A 22 -17.62 17.45 -26.48
N SER A 23 -18.92 17.43 -26.81
CA SER A 23 -19.47 18.17 -27.95
C SER A 23 -20.12 19.47 -27.46
N ASP A 24 -19.65 20.60 -28.00
CA ASP A 24 -19.99 21.98 -27.57
C ASP A 24 -21.46 22.39 -27.81
N SER A 25 -22.39 21.47 -28.08
CA SER A 25 -23.76 21.83 -28.48
C SER A 25 -24.89 20.86 -28.06
N GLY A 26 -24.69 19.99 -27.07
CA GLY A 26 -25.73 19.03 -26.65
C GLY A 26 -26.56 19.46 -25.43
N ASP A 27 -27.86 19.67 -25.60
CA ASP A 27 -28.83 19.68 -24.49
C ASP A 27 -28.96 18.24 -23.95
N ASN A 28 -28.67 18.04 -22.66
CA ASN A 28 -28.59 16.73 -22.00
C ASN A 28 -29.91 16.30 -21.34
N SER A 29 -31.00 17.05 -21.54
CA SER A 29 -32.33 16.72 -21.01
C SER A 29 -32.81 15.33 -21.45
N ASP A 30 -32.55 14.95 -22.70
CA ASP A 30 -32.95 13.65 -23.26
C ASP A 30 -32.28 12.43 -22.59
N TYR A 31 -31.02 12.55 -22.15
CA TYR A 31 -30.31 11.43 -21.49
C TYR A 31 -30.73 11.25 -20.04
N SER A 32 -31.04 12.35 -19.35
CA SER A 32 -31.62 12.33 -18.01
C SER A 32 -32.98 11.65 -18.01
N GLU A 33 -33.81 11.92 -19.03
CA GLU A 33 -35.08 11.20 -19.24
C GLU A 33 -34.88 9.72 -19.58
N MET A 34 -33.93 9.37 -20.44
CA MET A 34 -33.63 7.98 -20.81
C MET A 34 -33.17 7.15 -19.59
N LEU A 35 -32.26 7.68 -18.77
CA LEU A 35 -31.80 7.01 -17.54
C LEU A 35 -32.87 6.94 -16.45
N LYS A 36 -33.72 7.97 -16.34
CA LYS A 36 -34.91 7.94 -15.48
C LYS A 36 -35.88 6.84 -15.91
N LYS A 37 -36.16 6.73 -17.21
CA LYS A 37 -37.14 5.79 -17.78
C LYS A 37 -36.68 4.33 -17.73
N ASP A 38 -35.41 4.08 -18.02
CA ASP A 38 -34.89 2.71 -18.21
C ASP A 38 -34.15 2.15 -16.97
N PHE A 39 -33.65 3.01 -16.07
CA PHE A 39 -32.81 2.60 -14.93
C PHE A 39 -33.26 3.14 -13.57
N ASN A 40 -34.31 3.97 -13.52
CA ASN A 40 -34.89 4.51 -12.27
C ASN A 40 -33.85 5.20 -11.35
N GLN A 41 -32.82 5.83 -11.95
CA GLN A 41 -31.79 6.59 -11.24
C GLN A 41 -31.95 8.09 -11.54
N GLU A 42 -32.16 8.89 -10.50
CA GLU A 42 -31.99 10.34 -10.58
C GLU A 42 -30.51 10.69 -10.42
N ILE A 43 -29.82 10.97 -11.53
CA ILE A 43 -28.52 11.64 -11.45
C ILE A 43 -28.78 13.14 -11.30
N LYS A 44 -28.84 13.62 -10.05
CA LYS A 44 -28.83 15.05 -9.75
C LYS A 44 -27.39 15.51 -9.64
N TRP A 45 -26.85 16.05 -10.72
CA TRP A 45 -25.65 16.88 -10.61
C TRP A 45 -26.06 18.23 -10.06
N ASP A 46 -25.37 18.69 -9.02
CA ASP A 46 -25.50 20.07 -8.57
C ASP A 46 -24.93 21.00 -9.65
N VAL A 47 -25.59 22.13 -9.89
CA VAL A 47 -25.22 23.09 -10.95
C VAL A 47 -23.79 23.59 -10.74
N ASP A 48 -23.40 23.76 -9.47
CA ASP A 48 -22.07 24.22 -9.09
C ASP A 48 -20.98 23.16 -9.31
N SER A 49 -21.28 21.86 -9.14
CA SER A 49 -20.34 20.79 -9.50
C SER A 49 -20.06 20.80 -10.99
N LEU A 50 -21.10 20.96 -11.81
CA LEU A 50 -20.94 21.06 -13.26
C LEU A 50 -20.19 22.32 -13.66
N ALA A 51 -20.43 23.44 -13.00
CA ALA A 51 -19.71 24.69 -13.26
C ALA A 51 -18.21 24.54 -12.99
N LEU A 52 -17.81 23.93 -11.86
CA LEU A 52 -16.41 23.68 -11.55
C LEU A 52 -15.76 22.67 -12.51
N MET A 53 -16.44 21.55 -12.78
CA MET A 53 -15.93 20.50 -13.66
C MET A 53 -15.78 20.96 -15.11
N ARG A 54 -16.63 21.89 -15.58
CA ARG A 54 -16.59 22.47 -16.92
C ARG A 54 -15.81 23.77 -17.01
N ALA A 55 -15.24 24.25 -15.90
CA ALA A 55 -14.43 25.45 -15.91
C ALA A 55 -13.26 25.29 -16.88
N SER A 56 -12.86 26.38 -17.51
CA SER A 56 -11.67 26.39 -18.39
C SER A 56 -10.41 26.35 -17.53
N TRP A 57 -9.91 25.14 -17.26
CA TRP A 57 -8.72 24.93 -16.44
C TRP A 57 -7.44 25.21 -17.22
N GLU A 58 -6.66 26.18 -16.76
CA GLU A 58 -5.25 26.28 -17.14
C GLU A 58 -4.47 25.23 -16.36
N LYS A 59 -3.74 24.37 -17.05
CA LYS A 59 -2.92 23.32 -16.44
C LYS A 59 -1.47 23.47 -16.86
N THR A 60 -0.56 23.41 -15.88
CA THR A 60 0.88 23.38 -16.14
C THR A 60 1.49 22.16 -15.46
N ASP A 61 2.21 21.37 -16.24
CA ASP A 61 2.97 20.23 -15.75
C ASP A 61 4.17 20.72 -14.93
N LEU A 62 4.33 20.18 -13.73
CA LEU A 62 5.44 20.47 -12.83
C LEU A 62 6.47 19.32 -12.81
N GLY A 63 6.27 18.28 -13.62
CA GLY A 63 7.12 17.09 -13.70
C GLY A 63 6.74 16.02 -12.67
N ASN A 64 7.18 14.78 -12.91
CA ASN A 64 6.99 13.62 -12.02
C ASN A 64 5.52 13.38 -11.61
N GLY A 65 4.58 13.73 -12.50
CA GLY A 65 3.14 13.58 -12.27
C GLY A 65 2.50 14.66 -11.40
N ALA A 66 3.25 15.70 -11.01
CA ALA A 66 2.71 16.89 -10.37
C ALA A 66 2.19 17.90 -11.41
N ALA A 67 1.11 18.60 -11.09
CA ALA A 67 0.58 19.66 -11.93
C ALA A 67 -0.02 20.78 -11.08
N VAL A 68 0.09 22.01 -11.57
CA VAL A 68 -0.67 23.16 -11.08
C VAL A 68 -1.83 23.44 -12.02
N CYS A 69 -3.00 23.69 -11.45
CA CYS A 69 -4.23 23.96 -12.15
C CYS A 69 -4.89 25.22 -11.60
N THR A 70 -5.36 26.11 -12.47
CA THR A 70 -6.11 27.31 -12.09
C THR A 70 -7.36 27.45 -12.94
N ALA A 71 -8.44 27.94 -12.35
CA ALA A 71 -9.67 28.26 -13.08
C ALA A 71 -10.48 29.33 -12.34
N GLN A 72 -11.35 29.99 -13.10
CA GLN A 72 -12.50 30.71 -12.56
C GLN A 72 -13.77 29.95 -12.94
N ALA A 73 -14.72 29.92 -12.01
CA ALA A 73 -16.03 29.32 -12.23
C ALA A 73 -17.11 30.16 -11.54
N SER A 74 -18.27 30.28 -12.18
CA SER A 74 -19.45 30.88 -11.54
C SER A 74 -20.12 29.80 -10.68
N MET A 75 -19.99 29.91 -9.36
CA MET A 75 -20.60 29.00 -8.40
C MET A 75 -21.38 29.80 -7.34
N TRP A 76 -22.54 29.29 -6.94
CA TRP A 76 -23.43 29.90 -5.94
C TRP A 76 -23.73 31.38 -6.22
N GLY A 77 -23.98 31.69 -7.50
CA GLY A 77 -24.32 33.04 -7.99
C GLY A 77 -23.16 34.04 -8.01
N THR A 78 -21.91 33.60 -7.83
CA THR A 78 -20.73 34.47 -7.74
C THR A 78 -19.52 33.88 -8.46
N THR A 79 -18.55 34.71 -8.83
CA THR A 79 -17.27 34.23 -9.38
C THR A 79 -16.40 33.68 -8.26
N GLN A 80 -15.92 32.46 -8.45
CA GLN A 80 -14.92 31.81 -7.62
C GLN A 80 -13.64 31.63 -8.43
N SER A 81 -12.49 31.87 -7.80
CA SER A 81 -11.18 31.61 -8.39
C SER A 81 -10.47 30.52 -7.58
N VAL A 82 -10.14 29.43 -8.27
CA VAL A 82 -9.66 28.19 -7.65
C VAL A 82 -8.31 27.85 -8.24
N SER A 83 -7.31 27.64 -7.39
CA SER A 83 -5.96 27.24 -7.78
C SER A 83 -5.54 26.05 -6.93
N TYR A 84 -4.95 25.01 -7.53
CA TYR A 84 -4.41 23.89 -6.78
C TYR A 84 -3.16 23.28 -7.42
N VAL A 85 -2.31 22.69 -6.58
CA VAL A 85 -1.26 21.76 -6.99
C VAL A 85 -1.67 20.36 -6.58
N VAL A 86 -1.58 19.39 -7.49
CA VAL A 86 -1.79 17.96 -7.21
C VAL A 86 -0.52 17.19 -7.53
N TYR A 87 -0.12 16.25 -6.66
CA TYR A 87 1.14 15.51 -6.80
C TYR A 87 1.08 14.11 -6.16
N PRO A 88 1.83 13.12 -6.70
CA PRO A 88 1.96 11.81 -6.08
C PRO A 88 2.85 11.85 -4.83
N THR A 89 2.60 11.00 -3.85
CA THR A 89 3.41 10.91 -2.60
C THR A 89 4.76 10.21 -2.79
N THR A 90 4.96 9.54 -3.93
CA THR A 90 6.12 8.70 -4.21
C THR A 90 7.37 9.44 -4.72
N MET A 91 7.16 10.62 -5.30
CA MET A 91 8.18 11.43 -5.97
C MET A 91 8.47 12.75 -5.24
N PHE A 92 7.76 12.98 -4.15
CA PHE A 92 7.70 14.26 -3.48
C PHE A 92 7.65 14.02 -1.98
N SER A 93 8.30 14.91 -1.24
CA SER A 93 8.35 14.88 0.20
C SER A 93 7.71 16.14 0.74
N THR A 94 6.64 15.98 1.51
CA THR A 94 5.96 17.10 2.17
C THR A 94 6.62 17.39 3.51
N ARG A 95 6.75 18.68 3.84
CA ARG A 95 7.42 19.16 5.03
C ARG A 95 6.69 20.37 5.60
N VAL A 96 6.94 20.65 6.88
CA VAL A 96 6.44 21.85 7.58
C VAL A 96 7.63 22.73 7.96
N ALA A 97 7.48 24.03 7.74
CA ALA A 97 8.41 25.04 8.26
C ALA A 97 7.70 25.89 9.31
N VAL A 98 8.41 26.19 10.40
CA VAL A 98 8.00 27.16 11.42
C VAL A 98 8.98 28.33 11.37
N CYS A 99 8.46 29.54 11.41
CA CYS A 99 9.25 30.77 11.29
C CYS A 99 9.30 31.50 12.64
N ASP A 100 10.50 31.89 13.06
CA ASP A 100 10.71 32.72 14.25
C ASP A 100 10.22 34.16 14.03
N THR A 101 10.17 34.60 12.78
CA THR A 101 9.61 35.90 12.38
C THR A 101 8.64 35.67 11.21
N PRO A 102 7.40 36.19 11.27
CA PRO A 102 6.44 36.04 10.18
C PRO A 102 7.00 36.50 8.84
N ALA A 103 6.85 35.67 7.81
CA ALA A 103 7.33 35.94 6.46
C ALA A 103 6.32 35.48 5.42
N LYS A 104 6.45 35.97 4.18
CA LYS A 104 5.59 35.54 3.07
C LYS A 104 5.85 34.07 2.73
N THR A 105 4.80 33.34 2.36
CA THR A 105 4.90 31.94 1.91
C THR A 105 5.93 31.79 0.79
N SER A 106 5.94 32.69 -0.20
CA SER A 106 6.92 32.66 -1.30
C SER A 106 8.38 32.82 -0.85
N MET A 107 8.64 33.63 0.19
CA MET A 107 10.00 33.84 0.73
C MET A 107 10.49 32.57 1.43
N ILE A 108 9.64 31.97 2.26
CA ILE A 108 9.95 30.73 2.98
C ILE A 108 10.16 29.58 2.00
N ALA A 109 9.29 29.46 0.99
CA ALA A 109 9.41 28.42 -0.03
C ALA A 109 10.73 28.51 -0.81
N LYS A 110 11.18 29.73 -1.16
CA LYS A 110 12.48 29.96 -1.81
C LYS A 110 13.65 29.59 -0.90
N ASP A 111 13.62 29.99 0.38
CA ASP A 111 14.64 29.64 1.38
C ASP A 111 14.78 28.12 1.54
N LYS A 112 13.64 27.42 1.60
CA LYS A 112 13.58 25.96 1.69
C LYS A 112 13.85 25.22 0.38
N LYS A 113 14.11 25.95 -0.72
CA LYS A 113 14.28 25.39 -2.07
C LYS A 113 13.11 24.46 -2.47
N ALA A 114 11.91 24.84 -2.08
CA ALA A 114 10.70 24.07 -2.35
C ALA A 114 10.35 24.12 -3.85
N LEU A 115 9.70 23.06 -4.33
CA LEU A 115 9.09 23.04 -5.65
C LEU A 115 7.74 23.77 -5.66
N PHE A 116 6.97 23.59 -4.59
CA PHE A 116 5.72 24.28 -4.33
C PHE A 116 5.39 24.32 -2.84
N ALA A 117 4.58 25.29 -2.42
CA ALA A 117 4.24 25.53 -1.02
C ALA A 117 2.88 26.19 -0.88
N ILE A 118 2.24 25.95 0.27
CA ILE A 118 1.02 26.64 0.71
C ILE A 118 1.25 27.20 2.12
N ASN A 119 0.56 28.27 2.50
CA ASN A 119 0.58 28.74 3.87
C ASN A 119 0.17 27.64 4.87
N GLY A 120 0.66 27.75 6.10
CA GLY A 120 0.34 26.80 7.17
C GLY A 120 -0.87 27.19 8.01
N SER A 121 -0.83 26.79 9.28
CA SER A 121 -1.93 26.91 10.23
C SER A 121 -2.00 28.28 10.90
N TYR A 122 -2.97 28.43 11.79
CA TYR A 122 -3.32 29.68 12.45
C TYR A 122 -2.17 30.28 13.28
N SER A 123 -2.21 31.61 13.41
CA SER A 123 -1.25 32.36 14.20
C SER A 123 -1.95 33.46 15.00
N ILE A 124 -1.39 33.79 16.17
CA ILE A 124 -1.84 34.90 17.01
C ILE A 124 -0.66 35.84 17.17
N SER A 125 -0.84 37.10 16.76
CA SER A 125 0.20 38.13 16.78
C SER A 125 1.50 37.68 16.08
N GLY A 126 1.37 36.90 15.01
CA GLY A 126 2.50 36.37 14.23
C GLY A 126 3.15 35.10 14.79
N ASN A 127 2.72 34.58 15.94
CA ASN A 127 3.25 33.32 16.48
C ASN A 127 2.30 32.15 16.16
N PRO A 128 2.79 30.95 15.81
CA PRO A 128 1.92 29.80 15.59
C PRO A 128 1.05 29.52 16.83
N SER A 129 -0.26 29.31 16.63
CA SER A 129 -1.24 29.12 17.71
C SER A 129 -1.77 27.69 17.82
N THR A 130 -1.27 26.79 16.99
CA THR A 130 -1.71 25.39 16.91
C THR A 130 -0.55 24.45 17.15
N PHE A 131 -0.85 23.24 17.63
CA PHE A 131 0.14 22.18 17.80
C PHE A 131 0.97 21.99 16.53
N THR A 132 2.28 22.06 16.69
CA THR A 132 3.22 21.99 15.58
C THR A 132 4.47 21.25 16.04
N MET A 133 4.82 20.18 15.31
CA MET A 133 6.02 19.40 15.49
C MET A 133 6.78 19.33 14.17
N VAL A 134 8.10 19.53 14.21
CA VAL A 134 8.97 19.43 13.04
C VAL A 134 10.19 18.62 13.42
N ASP A 135 10.47 17.56 12.65
CA ASP A 135 11.62 16.66 12.83
C ASP A 135 11.74 16.13 14.27
N LYS A 136 10.65 15.56 14.79
CA LYS A 136 10.47 15.10 16.18
C LYS A 136 10.66 16.17 17.26
N VAL A 137 10.73 17.46 16.89
CA VAL A 137 10.81 18.57 17.83
C VAL A 137 9.48 19.32 17.89
N VAL A 138 8.80 19.24 19.03
CA VAL A 138 7.60 20.02 19.31
C VAL A 138 7.95 21.50 19.39
N LYS A 139 7.44 22.29 18.43
CA LYS A 139 7.59 23.75 18.37
C LYS A 139 6.49 24.46 19.14
N VAL A 140 5.28 23.91 19.09
CA VAL A 140 4.11 24.37 19.84
C VAL A 140 3.38 23.15 20.37
N ALA A 141 3.29 23.02 21.69
CA ALA A 141 2.75 21.83 22.37
C ALA A 141 1.22 21.85 22.53
N SER A 142 0.59 23.01 22.43
CA SER A 142 -0.84 23.16 22.65
C SER A 142 -1.51 24.05 21.60
N THR A 143 -2.79 23.79 21.37
CA THR A 143 -3.63 24.59 20.48
C THR A 143 -4.45 25.58 21.30
N ILE A 144 -4.34 26.87 20.98
CA ILE A 144 -5.09 27.95 21.63
C ILE A 144 -6.50 28.08 21.07
N GLU A 145 -6.67 27.75 19.79
CA GLU A 145 -7.94 27.78 19.07
C GLU A 145 -8.96 26.79 19.66
N SER A 146 -10.25 27.01 19.42
CA SER A 146 -11.28 26.07 19.87
C SER A 146 -11.15 24.72 19.17
N ALA A 147 -11.55 23.65 19.86
CA ALA A 147 -11.60 22.30 19.29
C ALA A 147 -12.58 22.16 18.12
N SER A 148 -13.51 23.10 17.92
CA SER A 148 -14.38 23.14 16.72
C SER A 148 -13.67 23.72 15.50
N LYS A 149 -12.69 24.61 15.71
CA LYS A 149 -11.93 25.28 14.66
C LYS A 149 -10.69 24.48 14.28
N VAL A 150 -10.01 23.87 15.25
CA VAL A 150 -8.84 23.01 15.03
C VAL A 150 -9.17 21.60 15.52
N ASN A 151 -9.58 20.76 14.57
CA ASN A 151 -9.98 19.36 14.79
C ASN A 151 -9.37 18.40 13.77
N GLY A 152 -8.33 18.85 13.05
CA GLY A 152 -7.57 18.07 12.10
C GLY A 152 -6.07 18.22 12.31
N VAL A 153 -5.32 17.26 11.78
CA VAL A 153 -3.86 17.30 11.73
C VAL A 153 -3.38 16.89 10.36
N ILE A 154 -2.34 17.59 9.90
CA ILE A 154 -1.47 17.16 8.81
C ILE A 154 -0.29 16.45 9.47
N ALA A 155 -0.34 15.12 9.53
CA ALA A 155 0.72 14.31 10.11
C ALA A 155 1.64 13.78 9.00
N ILE A 156 2.94 13.85 9.20
CA ILE A 156 3.95 13.62 8.17
C ILE A 156 4.99 12.62 8.69
N ASP A 157 5.20 11.52 7.98
CA ASP A 157 6.24 10.53 8.29
C ASP A 157 7.66 11.06 7.98
N ALA A 158 8.68 10.26 8.28
CA ALA A 158 10.08 10.61 7.99
C ALA A 158 10.34 10.81 6.49
N GLU A 159 9.63 10.09 5.62
CA GLU A 159 9.77 10.15 4.17
C GLU A 159 9.00 11.33 3.52
N GLY A 160 8.11 12.01 4.23
CA GLY A 160 7.24 13.08 3.73
C GLY A 160 5.91 12.66 3.16
N SER A 161 5.47 11.43 3.40
CA SER A 161 4.09 11.00 3.17
C SER A 161 3.18 11.62 4.24
N VAL A 162 1.97 12.00 3.83
CA VAL A 162 1.07 12.80 4.65
C VAL A 162 -0.22 12.03 4.92
N ASP A 163 -0.61 12.01 6.20
CA ASP A 163 -1.95 11.65 6.64
C ASP A 163 -2.72 12.89 7.05
N VAL A 164 -3.90 13.08 6.46
CA VAL A 164 -4.86 14.10 6.87
C VAL A 164 -5.96 13.40 7.66
N LYS A 165 -5.97 13.58 8.97
CA LYS A 165 -6.89 12.90 9.90
C LYS A 165 -7.49 13.86 10.93
N SER A 166 -8.63 13.47 11.50
CA SER A 166 -9.18 14.18 12.65
C SER A 166 -8.24 14.01 13.84
N CYS A 167 -8.07 15.08 14.60
CA CYS A 167 -7.16 15.12 15.73
C CYS A 167 -7.59 16.22 16.69
N THR A 168 -7.60 15.90 17.96
CA THR A 168 -7.81 16.83 19.06
C THR A 168 -6.61 16.81 20.00
N PHE A 169 -6.60 17.69 21.00
CA PHE A 169 -5.50 17.79 21.95
C PHE A 169 -5.21 16.50 22.72
N SER A 170 -6.16 15.56 22.83
CA SER A 170 -5.94 14.26 23.46
C SER A 170 -5.05 13.33 22.63
N ASP A 171 -4.94 13.60 21.33
CA ASP A 171 -4.34 12.68 20.36
C ASP A 171 -2.90 13.10 20.02
N TYR A 172 -2.40 14.23 20.57
CA TYR A 172 -1.08 14.76 20.22
C TYR A 172 0.06 13.83 20.63
N THR A 173 -0.05 13.15 21.77
CA THR A 173 0.96 12.16 22.19
C THR A 173 1.10 11.04 21.16
N ASP A 174 -0.02 10.50 20.66
CA ASP A 174 0.00 9.45 19.64
C ASP A 174 0.61 9.97 18.33
N VAL A 175 0.33 11.23 17.97
CA VAL A 175 0.94 11.87 16.80
C VAL A 175 2.45 12.08 16.97
N GLU A 176 2.91 12.47 18.17
CA GLU A 176 4.33 12.62 18.49
C GLU A 176 5.09 11.29 18.40
N ASP A 177 4.46 10.21 18.86
CA ASP A 177 5.05 8.87 18.80
C ASP A 177 5.13 8.35 17.35
N GLU A 178 4.05 8.50 16.57
CA GLU A 178 3.91 7.90 15.24
C GLU A 178 4.61 8.67 14.11
N TYR A 179 4.66 10.02 14.16
CA TYR A 179 5.04 10.83 12.99
C TYR A 179 6.30 11.66 13.21
N GLU A 180 6.98 12.01 12.13
CA GLU A 180 8.20 12.83 12.16
C GLU A 180 7.85 14.32 12.33
N SER A 181 6.79 14.78 11.66
CA SER A 181 6.31 16.16 11.76
C SER A 181 4.79 16.19 11.78
N ALA A 182 4.21 17.23 12.36
CA ALA A 182 2.77 17.41 12.40
C ALA A 182 2.39 18.89 12.47
N LEU A 183 1.26 19.24 11.87
CA LEU A 183 0.67 20.57 11.95
C LEU A 183 -0.83 20.44 12.20
N ALA A 184 -1.27 20.80 13.40
CA ALA A 184 -2.69 20.87 13.71
C ALA A 184 -3.33 22.07 13.01
N SER A 185 -4.50 21.85 12.42
CA SER A 185 -5.26 22.87 11.71
C SER A 185 -6.74 22.50 11.67
N GLY A 186 -7.55 23.31 11.00
CA GLY A 186 -8.94 22.96 10.77
C GLY A 186 -9.77 24.10 10.22
N PRO A 187 -11.09 23.91 10.19
CA PRO A 187 -11.76 22.64 10.50
C PRO A 187 -11.47 21.57 9.41
N MET A 188 -11.63 20.30 9.78
CA MET A 188 -11.73 19.20 8.83
C MET A 188 -12.91 19.46 7.89
N LEU A 189 -12.66 19.42 6.59
CA LEU A 189 -13.68 19.60 5.55
C LEU A 189 -14.27 18.27 5.11
N LEU A 190 -13.42 17.26 4.95
CA LEU A 190 -13.79 15.94 4.46
C LEU A 190 -13.15 14.85 5.31
N MET A 191 -13.94 13.83 5.61
CA MET A 191 -13.47 12.58 6.22
C MET A 191 -14.10 11.41 5.47
N GLU A 192 -13.27 10.51 4.96
CA GLU A 192 -13.70 9.32 4.23
C GLU A 192 -14.68 9.64 3.08
N GLY A 193 -14.43 10.75 2.37
CA GLY A 193 -15.25 11.25 1.26
C GLY A 193 -16.57 11.92 1.65
N LYS A 194 -16.83 12.07 2.97
CA LYS A 194 -18.03 12.73 3.51
C LYS A 194 -17.69 14.13 3.98
N VAL A 195 -18.59 15.07 3.71
CA VAL A 195 -18.50 16.46 4.19
C VAL A 195 -18.71 16.47 5.71
N CYS A 196 -17.80 17.11 6.43
CA CYS A 196 -17.90 17.31 7.88
C CYS A 196 -18.99 18.34 8.21
N SER A 197 -19.49 18.32 9.45
CA SER A 197 -20.45 19.32 9.93
C SER A 197 -19.72 20.57 10.44
N PHE A 198 -20.20 21.74 10.06
CA PHE A 198 -19.65 23.02 10.50
C PHE A 198 -20.65 23.77 11.40
N PRO A 199 -20.16 24.52 12.41
CA PRO A 199 -21.01 25.41 13.19
C PRO A 199 -21.67 26.46 12.29
N GLN A 200 -22.91 26.83 12.60
CA GLN A 200 -23.70 27.75 11.77
C GLN A 200 -23.52 29.23 12.17
N ASP A 201 -22.51 29.55 12.98
CA ASP A 201 -22.20 30.94 13.34
C ASP A 201 -21.67 31.72 12.14
N ALA A 202 -21.88 33.05 12.16
CA ALA A 202 -21.51 33.94 11.06
C ALA A 202 -20.02 33.84 10.65
N ILE A 203 -19.13 33.55 11.59
CA ILE A 203 -17.68 33.42 11.33
C ILE A 203 -17.34 32.19 10.46
N TYR A 204 -18.17 31.15 10.50
CA TYR A 204 -17.98 29.89 9.76
C TYR A 204 -18.75 29.87 8.43
N THR A 205 -19.84 30.64 8.35
CA THR A 205 -20.69 30.75 7.15
C THR A 205 -20.33 31.94 6.25
N GLN A 206 -19.34 32.75 6.62
CA GLN A 206 -18.84 33.83 5.77
C GLN A 206 -17.97 33.31 4.62
N ARG A 207 -18.17 33.87 3.43
CA ARG A 207 -17.26 33.70 2.29
C ARG A 207 -15.97 34.48 2.50
N MET A 208 -14.84 33.78 2.40
CA MET A 208 -13.50 34.35 2.45
C MET A 208 -12.53 33.49 1.64
N ALA A 209 -11.30 33.96 1.48
CA ALA A 209 -10.26 33.14 0.88
C ALA A 209 -9.98 31.91 1.76
N ARG A 210 -9.80 30.75 1.14
CA ARG A 210 -9.56 29.47 1.83
C ARG A 210 -8.28 28.83 1.36
N SER A 211 -7.60 28.15 2.28
CA SER A 211 -6.47 27.28 1.99
C SER A 211 -6.75 25.88 2.53
N VAL A 212 -6.47 24.86 1.73
CA VAL A 212 -6.85 23.47 2.01
C VAL A 212 -5.71 22.55 1.60
N ILE A 213 -5.46 21.55 2.43
CA ILE A 213 -4.64 20.40 2.08
C ILE A 213 -5.46 19.13 2.24
N GLY A 214 -5.32 18.21 1.29
CA GLY A 214 -6.04 16.95 1.31
C GLY A 214 -5.39 15.85 0.50
N ILE A 215 -5.87 14.64 0.72
CA ILE A 215 -5.51 13.43 -0.02
C ILE A 215 -6.69 12.97 -0.86
N THR A 216 -6.45 12.66 -2.14
CA THR A 216 -7.49 12.15 -3.03
C THR A 216 -7.81 10.68 -2.76
N ALA A 217 -8.95 10.21 -3.24
CA ALA A 217 -9.30 8.78 -3.18
C ALA A 217 -8.27 7.86 -3.89
N GLN A 218 -7.42 8.42 -4.76
CA GLN A 218 -6.34 7.72 -5.46
C GLN A 218 -4.97 7.90 -4.77
N GLY A 219 -4.91 8.49 -3.58
CA GLY A 219 -3.67 8.64 -2.80
C GLY A 219 -2.72 9.74 -3.30
N LYS A 220 -3.21 10.70 -4.09
CA LYS A 220 -2.45 11.91 -4.46
C LYS A 220 -2.70 13.01 -3.42
N MET A 221 -1.67 13.81 -3.13
CA MET A 221 -1.83 15.00 -2.32
C MET A 221 -2.27 16.18 -3.16
N MET A 222 -3.03 17.09 -2.56
CA MET A 222 -3.44 18.33 -3.19
C MET A 222 -3.36 19.51 -2.22
N LEU A 223 -2.73 20.59 -2.67
CA LEU A 223 -2.71 21.91 -2.02
C LEU A 223 -3.65 22.81 -2.80
N LEU A 224 -4.67 23.34 -2.17
CA LEU A 224 -5.78 24.06 -2.80
C LEU A 224 -5.94 25.43 -2.15
N THR A 225 -6.09 26.46 -2.97
CA THR A 225 -6.50 27.80 -2.57
C THR A 225 -7.76 28.20 -3.31
N ILE A 226 -8.70 28.81 -2.60
CA ILE A 226 -9.86 29.50 -3.15
C ILE A 226 -9.68 30.97 -2.81
N ASP A 227 -9.54 31.84 -3.81
CA ASP A 227 -9.40 33.27 -3.58
C ASP A 227 -10.73 33.86 -3.07
N GLY A 228 -10.67 34.96 -2.33
CA GLY A 228 -11.88 35.55 -1.75
C GLY A 228 -11.71 37.00 -1.32
N ALA A 229 -12.84 37.62 -0.97
CA ALA A 229 -12.93 39.03 -0.59
C ALA A 229 -12.53 40.03 -1.70
N ILE A 230 -12.68 39.64 -2.97
CA ILE A 230 -12.45 40.50 -4.14
C ILE A 230 -13.70 40.50 -5.02
N THR A 231 -14.64 41.38 -4.69
CA THR A 231 -15.98 41.42 -5.31
C THR A 231 -15.93 41.39 -6.84
N GLY A 232 -16.66 40.45 -7.43
CA GLY A 232 -16.80 40.29 -8.89
C GLY A 232 -15.70 39.47 -9.57
N ASN A 233 -14.54 39.29 -8.92
CA ASN A 233 -13.44 38.45 -9.41
C ASN A 233 -13.29 37.15 -8.61
N ALA A 234 -13.41 37.23 -7.28
CA ALA A 234 -13.35 36.10 -6.36
C ALA A 234 -14.03 36.48 -5.03
N ASP A 235 -15.29 36.09 -4.85
CA ASP A 235 -16.04 36.43 -3.63
C ASP A 235 -15.61 35.58 -2.43
N GLY A 236 -15.05 34.40 -2.67
CA GLY A 236 -14.60 33.45 -1.65
C GLY A 236 -15.63 32.38 -1.36
N ALA A 237 -15.26 31.45 -0.47
CA ALA A 237 -16.07 30.29 -0.13
C ALA A 237 -16.36 30.22 1.37
N THR A 238 -17.57 29.77 1.73
CA THR A 238 -17.85 29.24 3.08
C THR A 238 -17.09 27.93 3.30
N LEU A 239 -17.10 27.40 4.52
CA LEU A 239 -16.50 26.09 4.79
C LEU A 239 -17.23 24.95 4.06
N GLU A 240 -18.56 25.00 3.99
CA GLU A 240 -19.37 24.05 3.21
C GLU A 240 -19.01 24.10 1.72
N GLU A 241 -18.90 25.31 1.16
CA GLU A 241 -18.53 25.54 -0.24
C GLU A 241 -17.10 25.06 -0.53
N ALA A 242 -16.15 25.30 0.38
CA ALA A 242 -14.80 24.78 0.28
C ALA A 242 -14.74 23.25 0.35
N ALA A 243 -15.51 22.64 1.26
CA ALA A 243 -15.63 21.18 1.35
C ALA A 243 -16.24 20.59 0.08
N PHE A 244 -17.22 21.27 -0.52
CA PHE A 244 -17.82 20.89 -1.78
C PHE A 244 -16.80 20.94 -2.93
N ILE A 245 -16.01 22.02 -3.05
CA ILE A 245 -14.94 22.14 -4.05
C ILE A 245 -13.89 21.03 -3.84
N ALA A 246 -13.40 20.85 -2.62
CA ALA A 246 -12.43 19.80 -2.29
C ALA A 246 -12.93 18.40 -2.68
N LYS A 247 -14.20 18.10 -2.39
CA LYS A 247 -14.83 16.82 -2.73
C LYS A 247 -14.98 16.64 -4.24
N THR A 248 -15.38 17.71 -4.94
CA THR A 248 -15.56 17.70 -6.39
C THR A 248 -14.22 17.50 -7.12
N LEU A 249 -13.12 18.03 -6.55
CA LEU A 249 -11.75 17.79 -7.02
C LEU A 249 -11.20 16.40 -6.64
N GLY A 250 -11.99 15.56 -5.95
CA GLY A 250 -11.67 14.16 -5.67
C GLY A 250 -10.96 13.91 -4.34
N MET A 251 -10.88 14.91 -3.45
CA MET A 251 -10.34 14.72 -2.10
C MET A 251 -11.22 13.76 -1.29
N LYS A 252 -10.58 12.84 -0.56
CA LYS A 252 -11.21 11.91 0.39
C LYS A 252 -11.16 12.47 1.80
N ASN A 253 -9.97 12.92 2.24
CA ASN A 253 -9.77 13.66 3.48
C ASN A 253 -9.18 15.03 3.15
N ALA A 254 -9.68 16.07 3.82
CA ALA A 254 -9.24 17.44 3.57
C ALA A 254 -9.41 18.29 4.84
N VAL A 255 -8.45 19.17 5.09
CA VAL A 255 -8.44 20.08 6.25
C VAL A 255 -8.15 21.50 5.80
N CYS A 256 -8.85 22.47 6.39
CA CYS A 256 -8.56 23.89 6.20
C CYS A 256 -7.27 24.32 6.91
N LEU A 257 -6.59 25.30 6.33
CA LEU A 257 -5.40 25.97 6.85
C LEU A 257 -5.78 27.38 7.35
N ALA A 258 -4.79 28.22 7.64
CA ALA A 258 -5.09 29.62 7.92
C ALA A 258 -5.76 30.29 6.69
N ASP A 259 -6.93 30.88 6.92
CA ASP A 259 -7.77 31.46 5.87
C ASP A 259 -7.56 32.98 5.71
N GLY A 260 -8.23 33.59 4.73
CA GLY A 260 -8.20 35.04 4.50
C GLY A 260 -6.88 35.52 3.89
N SER A 261 -6.31 36.60 4.42
CA SER A 261 -5.10 37.25 3.87
C SER A 261 -3.84 36.38 3.93
N SER A 262 -3.86 35.27 4.67
CA SER A 262 -2.76 34.29 4.71
C SER A 262 -2.78 33.33 3.52
N SER A 263 -3.91 33.21 2.81
CA SER A 263 -4.12 32.22 1.74
C SER A 263 -3.15 32.45 0.59
N THR A 264 -2.20 31.55 0.39
CA THR A 264 -1.17 31.69 -0.66
C THR A 264 -0.65 30.33 -1.08
N LEU A 265 -0.74 30.06 -2.39
CA LEU A 265 -0.15 28.93 -3.08
C LEU A 265 0.98 29.42 -4.00
N TRP A 266 2.16 28.83 -3.86
CA TRP A 266 3.36 29.21 -4.59
C TRP A 266 3.98 28.01 -5.29
N THR A 267 4.56 28.23 -6.48
CA THR A 267 5.38 27.25 -7.20
C THR A 267 6.70 27.88 -7.64
N SER A 268 7.75 27.07 -7.71
CA SER A 268 9.07 27.49 -8.18
C SER A 268 9.08 28.00 -9.63
N GLY A 269 8.21 27.45 -10.48
CA GLY A 269 8.12 27.82 -11.90
C GLY A 269 7.25 29.05 -12.19
N LYS A 270 6.19 29.30 -11.41
CA LYS A 270 5.25 30.42 -11.67
C LYS A 270 5.28 31.54 -10.63
N GLY A 271 5.90 31.34 -9.46
CA GLY A 271 5.72 32.24 -8.33
C GLY A 271 4.40 31.97 -7.61
N VAL A 272 3.77 33.03 -7.07
CA VAL A 272 2.45 32.94 -6.45
C VAL A 272 1.42 32.67 -7.54
N VAL A 273 0.59 31.64 -7.33
CA VAL A 273 -0.32 31.11 -8.35
C VAL A 273 -1.73 31.68 -8.20
N ASN A 274 -2.20 31.82 -6.96
CA ASN A 274 -3.50 32.37 -6.65
C ASN A 274 -3.43 33.91 -6.54
N HIS A 275 -4.52 34.56 -6.11
CA HIS A 275 -4.59 36.01 -5.93
C HIS A 275 -4.82 36.37 -4.45
N PRO A 276 -3.77 36.39 -3.62
CA PRO A 276 -3.90 36.70 -2.20
C PRO A 276 -4.45 38.12 -1.96
N VAL A 277 -5.38 38.28 -1.01
CA VAL A 277 -6.14 39.52 -0.81
C VAL A 277 -5.46 40.56 0.10
N GLY A 278 -4.23 40.33 0.57
CA GLY A 278 -3.59 41.17 1.59
C GLY A 278 -3.34 42.63 1.18
N ASN A 279 -3.26 42.93 -0.13
CA ASN A 279 -3.17 44.30 -0.67
C ASN A 279 -4.52 44.84 -1.18
N GLY A 280 -5.61 44.05 -1.10
CA GLY A 280 -6.94 44.39 -1.59
C GLY A 280 -7.07 44.45 -3.12
N GLN A 281 -6.12 43.90 -3.88
CA GLN A 281 -6.15 43.86 -5.35
C GLN A 281 -6.27 42.42 -5.86
N TYR A 282 -6.83 42.25 -7.06
CA TYR A 282 -6.84 40.96 -7.77
C TYR A 282 -5.52 40.75 -8.50
N ASP A 283 -4.45 40.51 -7.76
CA ASP A 283 -3.11 40.27 -8.29
C ASP A 283 -2.36 39.21 -7.46
N HIS A 284 -1.14 38.87 -7.89
CA HIS A 284 -0.30 37.87 -7.24
C HIS A 284 0.58 38.43 -6.10
N GLU A 285 0.45 39.72 -5.76
CA GLU A 285 1.40 40.44 -4.90
C GLU A 285 0.89 40.63 -3.45
N GLY A 286 -0.38 40.32 -3.19
CA GLY A 286 -1.06 40.52 -1.90
C GLY A 286 -0.76 39.49 -0.81
N GLU A 287 0.36 38.76 -0.87
CA GLU A 287 0.71 37.75 0.14
C GLU A 287 0.77 38.33 1.57
N GLY A 288 0.00 37.75 2.50
CA GLY A 288 0.16 37.97 3.92
C GLY A 288 1.40 37.25 4.51
N THR A 289 1.87 37.72 5.66
CA THR A 289 2.93 37.02 6.40
C THR A 289 2.35 35.89 7.24
N VAL A 290 3.05 34.76 7.26
CA VAL A 290 2.63 33.55 7.98
C VAL A 290 3.74 33.06 8.91
N SER A 291 3.36 32.33 9.95
CA SER A 291 4.29 31.76 10.93
C SER A 291 4.63 30.29 10.64
N THR A 292 3.80 29.62 9.83
CA THR A 292 4.04 28.25 9.38
C THR A 292 3.74 28.13 7.89
N VAL A 293 4.44 27.21 7.21
CA VAL A 293 4.27 26.90 5.78
C VAL A 293 4.36 25.39 5.58
N ILE A 294 3.51 24.85 4.72
CA ILE A 294 3.66 23.49 4.21
C ILE A 294 4.37 23.62 2.85
N TYR A 295 5.50 22.95 2.70
CA TYR A 295 6.30 23.00 1.48
C TYR A 295 6.65 21.59 1.00
N VAL A 296 6.91 21.47 -0.30
CA VAL A 296 7.14 20.20 -0.95
C VAL A 296 8.45 20.23 -1.72
N ALA A 297 9.29 19.22 -1.50
CA ALA A 297 10.55 19.02 -2.19
C ALA A 297 10.48 17.78 -3.08
N ALA A 298 11.39 17.68 -4.06
CA ALA A 298 11.57 16.44 -4.80
C ALA A 298 12.11 15.34 -3.87
N SER A 299 11.61 14.12 -4.04
CA SER A 299 12.23 12.91 -3.51
C SER A 299 12.84 12.11 -4.66
N SER A 300 13.94 11.41 -4.41
CA SER A 300 14.44 10.41 -5.35
C SER A 300 13.52 9.19 -5.36
N LEU A 301 13.48 8.47 -6.49
CA LEU A 301 12.76 7.21 -6.63
C LEU A 301 13.35 6.13 -5.72
N PHE A 302 14.68 6.12 -5.64
CA PHE A 302 15.51 5.18 -4.90
C PHE A 302 16.69 5.95 -4.29
N ASP A 303 17.43 5.31 -3.38
CA ASP A 303 18.63 5.90 -2.76
C ASP A 303 19.82 5.99 -3.75
N GLY A 304 19.69 5.28 -4.87
CA GLY A 304 20.66 5.19 -5.95
C GLY A 304 20.30 4.06 -6.91
N GLY A 305 21.15 3.86 -7.91
CA GLY A 305 20.98 2.80 -8.90
C GLY A 305 20.18 3.18 -10.13
N ASP A 306 20.33 2.38 -11.18
CA ASP A 306 19.54 2.43 -12.42
C ASP A 306 18.78 1.12 -12.69
N GLY A 307 18.85 0.17 -11.75
CA GLY A 307 18.15 -1.10 -11.83
C GLY A 307 18.85 -2.14 -12.69
N THR A 308 20.07 -1.88 -13.17
CA THR A 308 20.91 -2.86 -13.87
C THR A 308 21.65 -3.78 -12.89
N VAL A 309 22.27 -4.83 -13.42
CA VAL A 309 23.04 -5.80 -12.61
C VAL A 309 24.24 -5.15 -11.92
N ASP A 310 24.90 -4.21 -12.57
CA ASP A 310 26.10 -3.53 -12.05
C ASP A 310 25.73 -2.36 -11.13
N ASN A 311 24.50 -1.86 -11.23
CA ASN A 311 24.02 -0.71 -10.48
C ASN A 311 22.54 -0.87 -10.05
N PRO A 312 22.23 -1.81 -9.13
CA PRO A 312 20.87 -2.09 -8.69
C PRO A 312 20.20 -0.88 -8.04
N TYR A 313 18.87 -0.80 -8.12
CA TYR A 313 18.11 0.20 -7.36
C TYR A 313 18.25 -0.05 -5.86
N LEU A 314 18.63 0.99 -5.11
CA LEU A 314 18.86 0.90 -3.67
C LEU A 314 17.61 1.28 -2.87
N ILE A 315 17.18 0.38 -1.98
CA ILE A 315 15.96 0.51 -1.17
C ILE A 315 16.34 0.69 0.30
N SER A 316 16.21 1.92 0.78
CA SER A 316 16.45 2.31 2.18
C SER A 316 15.18 2.69 2.97
N ASN A 317 14.02 2.79 2.32
CA ASN A 317 12.77 3.22 2.96
C ASN A 317 11.52 2.70 2.23
N ARG A 318 10.35 2.95 2.83
CA ARG A 318 9.05 2.48 2.35
C ARG A 318 8.59 3.11 1.03
N ASN A 319 8.97 4.35 0.76
CA ASN A 319 8.67 5.01 -0.51
C ASN A 319 9.49 4.41 -1.65
N HIS A 320 10.77 4.09 -1.44
CA HIS A 320 11.57 3.31 -2.40
C HIS A 320 10.92 1.96 -2.69
N MET A 321 10.36 1.29 -1.68
CA MET A 321 9.61 0.04 -1.88
C MET A 321 8.38 0.25 -2.78
N ARG A 322 7.55 1.27 -2.52
CA ARG A 322 6.39 1.61 -3.36
C ARG A 322 6.78 1.98 -4.79
N ASN A 323 7.94 2.61 -4.96
CA ASN A 323 8.47 3.06 -6.24
C ASN A 323 8.91 1.91 -7.15
N MET A 324 9.08 0.70 -6.62
CA MET A 324 9.32 -0.48 -7.46
C MET A 324 8.23 -0.63 -8.54
N MET A 325 6.96 -0.39 -8.20
CA MET A 325 5.84 -0.49 -9.15
C MET A 325 5.89 0.51 -10.30
N SER A 326 6.56 1.66 -10.13
CA SER A 326 6.61 2.69 -11.19
C SER A 326 7.73 2.45 -12.21
N VAL A 327 8.68 1.56 -11.91
CA VAL A 327 9.83 1.29 -12.79
C VAL A 327 9.79 -0.08 -13.44
N VAL A 328 9.07 -1.06 -12.86
CA VAL A 328 9.00 -2.41 -13.42
C VAL A 328 8.09 -2.45 -14.65
N GLU A 329 8.68 -2.83 -15.77
CA GLU A 329 7.97 -2.96 -17.05
C GLU A 329 8.11 -4.37 -17.62
N LEU A 330 7.16 -4.75 -18.47
CA LEU A 330 7.20 -6.02 -19.21
C LEU A 330 8.49 -6.15 -20.03
N ASP A 331 8.92 -7.39 -20.24
CA ASP A 331 10.07 -7.76 -21.08
C ASP A 331 11.44 -7.22 -20.59
N LYS A 332 11.49 -6.61 -19.41
CA LYS A 332 12.71 -6.09 -18.79
C LYS A 332 13.12 -6.88 -17.55
N THR A 333 14.39 -6.73 -17.18
CA THR A 333 15.00 -7.31 -15.98
C THR A 333 15.48 -6.20 -15.07
N TYR A 334 15.12 -6.27 -13.78
CA TYR A 334 15.45 -5.26 -12.79
C TYR A 334 16.16 -5.87 -11.59
N TYR A 335 17.11 -5.11 -11.04
CA TYR A 335 17.86 -5.47 -9.84
C TYR A 335 17.56 -4.46 -8.72
N PHE A 336 17.25 -4.98 -7.54
CA PHE A 336 16.97 -4.20 -6.34
C PHE A 336 17.80 -4.73 -5.18
N GLU A 337 18.39 -3.83 -4.41
CA GLU A 337 19.12 -4.16 -3.18
C GLU A 337 18.60 -3.33 -2.01
N MET A 338 18.30 -3.98 -0.88
CA MET A 338 17.98 -3.24 0.34
C MET A 338 19.27 -2.75 1.01
N THR A 339 19.22 -1.52 1.52
CA THR A 339 20.31 -0.91 2.32
C THR A 339 19.90 -0.64 3.76
N ASN A 340 18.60 -0.68 4.06
CA ASN A 340 18.04 -0.60 5.41
C ASN A 340 16.81 -1.52 5.54
N ASP A 341 16.42 -1.78 6.78
CA ASP A 341 15.10 -2.33 7.08
C ASP A 341 14.00 -1.36 6.66
N VAL A 342 12.85 -1.90 6.27
CA VAL A 342 11.70 -1.11 5.78
C VAL A 342 10.43 -1.54 6.51
N ASP A 343 9.74 -0.58 7.12
CA ASP A 343 8.41 -0.76 7.69
C ASP A 343 7.32 -0.35 6.69
N MET A 344 6.45 -1.30 6.34
CA MET A 344 5.37 -1.14 5.36
C MET A 344 4.03 -0.72 5.99
N THR A 345 4.00 -0.38 7.28
CA THR A 345 2.78 0.05 7.98
C THR A 345 2.06 1.18 7.24
N GLY A 346 0.75 1.03 7.06
CA GLY A 346 -0.10 2.00 6.35
C GLY A 346 -0.06 1.88 4.81
N ILE A 347 0.71 0.94 4.25
CA ILE A 347 0.75 0.69 2.81
C ILE A 347 -0.09 -0.54 2.47
N ASP A 348 -1.18 -0.32 1.71
CA ASP A 348 -1.90 -1.42 1.05
C ASP A 348 -1.14 -1.83 -0.22
N TRP A 349 -0.30 -2.88 -0.08
CA TRP A 349 0.63 -3.30 -1.11
C TRP A 349 -0.07 -3.96 -2.30
N LYS A 350 0.37 -3.60 -3.51
CA LYS A 350 -0.06 -4.25 -4.76
C LYS A 350 1.10 -5.07 -5.34
N PRO A 351 0.87 -6.34 -5.74
CA PRO A 351 1.94 -7.19 -6.23
C PRO A 351 2.58 -6.65 -7.52
N LEU A 352 3.89 -6.80 -7.67
CA LEU A 352 4.67 -6.21 -8.77
C LEU A 352 4.38 -6.80 -10.16
N ASN A 353 3.97 -8.07 -10.22
CA ASN A 353 3.77 -8.81 -11.48
C ASN A 353 2.47 -9.63 -11.42
N THR A 354 1.32 -8.98 -11.62
CA THR A 354 -0.01 -9.60 -11.56
C THR A 354 -0.55 -10.06 -12.90
N GLY A 355 0.17 -9.76 -13.99
CA GLY A 355 -0.29 -10.00 -15.36
C GLY A 355 -1.25 -8.95 -15.89
N GLU A 356 -1.76 -8.04 -15.06
CA GLU A 356 -2.71 -7.02 -15.52
C GLU A 356 -1.99 -5.84 -16.21
N PRO A 357 -2.60 -5.22 -17.24
CA PRO A 357 -3.91 -5.55 -17.82
C PRO A 357 -3.86 -6.53 -19.02
N VAL A 358 -2.68 -7.05 -19.38
CA VAL A 358 -2.45 -7.73 -20.68
C VAL A 358 -2.30 -9.26 -20.60
N ASP A 359 -2.47 -9.86 -19.42
CA ASP A 359 -2.26 -11.28 -19.10
C ASP A 359 -0.85 -11.79 -19.45
N ARG A 360 0.19 -11.01 -19.12
CA ARG A 360 1.60 -11.37 -19.34
C ARG A 360 2.44 -11.26 -18.07
N PHE A 361 3.30 -12.25 -17.83
CA PHE A 361 4.07 -12.38 -16.59
C PHE A 361 5.58 -12.26 -16.80
N ASP A 362 6.03 -11.62 -17.88
CA ASP A 362 7.42 -11.70 -18.35
C ASP A 362 8.39 -10.74 -17.63
N ILE A 363 7.96 -10.09 -16.54
CA ILE A 363 8.82 -9.24 -15.71
C ILE A 363 9.80 -10.15 -14.95
N LYS A 364 11.10 -9.82 -15.02
CA LYS A 364 12.16 -10.49 -14.24
C LYS A 364 12.69 -9.53 -13.17
N ILE A 365 12.69 -10.00 -11.93
CA ILE A 365 13.12 -9.21 -10.78
C ILE A 365 14.21 -10.00 -10.03
N HIS A 366 15.32 -9.33 -9.75
CA HIS A 366 16.37 -9.80 -8.85
C HIS A 366 16.38 -8.90 -7.62
N PHE A 367 15.75 -9.38 -6.55
CA PHE A 367 15.64 -8.71 -5.27
C PHE A 367 16.61 -9.33 -4.26
N ASP A 368 17.55 -8.55 -3.75
CA ASP A 368 18.49 -8.96 -2.71
C ASP A 368 18.28 -8.10 -1.47
N GLY A 369 17.75 -8.70 -0.41
CA GLY A 369 17.53 -7.99 0.85
C GLY A 369 18.82 -7.68 1.61
N LYS A 370 19.98 -8.24 1.22
CA LYS A 370 21.26 -8.04 1.92
C LYS A 370 21.20 -8.27 3.44
N GLY A 371 20.30 -9.14 3.90
CA GLY A 371 20.08 -9.39 5.32
C GLY A 371 19.12 -8.40 6.01
N HIS A 372 18.41 -7.55 5.27
CA HIS A 372 17.43 -6.62 5.82
C HIS A 372 16.02 -7.21 5.92
N THR A 373 15.19 -6.49 6.66
CA THR A 373 13.83 -6.87 7.01
C THR A 373 12.79 -5.95 6.37
N ILE A 374 11.75 -6.54 5.82
CA ILE A 374 10.50 -5.90 5.42
C ILE A 374 9.46 -6.23 6.50
N ARG A 375 9.01 -5.23 7.26
CA ARG A 375 8.03 -5.41 8.34
C ARG A 375 6.63 -5.00 7.90
N ASN A 376 5.62 -5.66 8.48
CA ASN A 376 4.22 -5.22 8.41
C ASN A 376 3.68 -5.12 6.98
N LEU A 377 4.10 -6.02 6.08
CA LEU A 377 3.56 -6.10 4.73
C LEU A 377 2.07 -6.46 4.81
N HIS A 378 1.18 -5.58 4.36
CA HIS A 378 -0.23 -5.87 4.19
C HIS A 378 -0.57 -5.91 2.69
N CYS A 379 -1.10 -7.04 2.21
CA CYS A 379 -1.50 -7.22 0.82
C CYS A 379 -2.84 -7.96 0.72
N GLU A 380 -3.91 -7.21 0.47
CA GLU A 380 -5.26 -7.76 0.27
C GLU A 380 -5.71 -7.57 -1.19
N ILE A 381 -5.87 -8.68 -1.92
CA ILE A 381 -6.13 -8.65 -3.37
C ILE A 381 -7.30 -9.56 -3.73
N SER A 382 -8.30 -8.99 -4.42
CA SER A 382 -9.46 -9.71 -4.94
C SER A 382 -9.30 -10.23 -6.38
N SER A 383 -8.27 -9.77 -7.10
CA SER A 383 -7.97 -10.17 -8.46
C SER A 383 -7.05 -11.40 -8.51
N ARG A 384 -5.73 -11.21 -8.60
CA ARG A 384 -4.75 -12.28 -8.82
C ARG A 384 -3.50 -12.11 -7.98
N TYR A 385 -3.01 -13.25 -7.50
CA TYR A 385 -1.69 -13.45 -6.90
C TYR A 385 -1.35 -12.51 -5.74
N ALA A 386 -2.27 -12.40 -4.76
CA ALA A 386 -1.98 -11.71 -3.50
C ALA A 386 -0.63 -12.19 -2.93
N SER A 387 0.33 -11.28 -2.83
CA SER A 387 1.73 -11.52 -2.43
C SER A 387 2.57 -10.26 -2.64
N PHE A 388 3.86 -10.31 -2.27
CA PHE A 388 4.79 -9.24 -2.59
C PHE A 388 5.04 -9.09 -4.11
N PHE A 389 5.39 -10.18 -4.81
CA PHE A 389 5.76 -10.12 -6.23
C PHE A 389 4.62 -10.41 -7.21
N GLY A 390 3.56 -11.09 -6.80
CA GLY A 390 2.56 -11.66 -7.71
C GLY A 390 3.10 -12.96 -8.33
N VAL A 391 3.68 -12.84 -9.52
CA VAL A 391 4.48 -13.87 -10.16
C VAL A 391 5.96 -13.53 -10.06
N MET A 392 6.71 -14.35 -9.33
CA MET A 392 8.15 -14.15 -9.17
C MET A 392 8.92 -14.87 -10.27
N ASN A 393 9.59 -14.12 -11.14
CA ASN A 393 10.63 -14.63 -12.04
C ASN A 393 11.95 -13.91 -11.74
N GLY A 394 13.08 -14.60 -11.82
CA GLY A 394 14.38 -14.08 -11.36
C GLY A 394 14.74 -14.60 -9.98
N SER A 395 15.15 -13.74 -9.04
CA SER A 395 15.57 -14.18 -7.70
C SER A 395 15.09 -13.28 -6.57
N CYS A 396 14.65 -13.87 -5.46
CA CYS A 396 14.42 -13.17 -4.18
C CYS A 396 15.33 -13.82 -3.14
N ARG A 397 16.26 -13.06 -2.57
CA ARG A 397 17.26 -13.61 -1.65
C ARG A 397 17.59 -12.72 -0.47
N ASN A 398 18.09 -13.34 0.59
CA ASN A 398 18.66 -12.68 1.78
C ASN A 398 17.72 -11.62 2.38
N VAL A 399 16.42 -11.91 2.50
CA VAL A 399 15.41 -10.97 3.01
C VAL A 399 14.52 -11.62 4.06
N ARG A 400 14.13 -10.86 5.08
CA ARG A 400 13.06 -11.21 6.02
C ARG A 400 11.77 -10.50 5.66
N PHE A 401 10.66 -11.22 5.69
CA PHE A 401 9.33 -10.64 5.80
C PHE A 401 8.82 -10.91 7.21
N GLU A 402 8.70 -9.87 8.02
CA GLU A 402 8.23 -9.96 9.41
C GLU A 402 6.81 -9.42 9.53
N ASN A 403 5.96 -10.17 10.23
CA ASN A 403 4.57 -9.78 10.47
C ASN A 403 3.80 -9.44 9.17
N ALA A 404 3.94 -10.28 8.14
CA ALA A 404 3.21 -10.09 6.88
C ALA A 404 1.78 -10.62 6.99
N GLU A 405 0.82 -9.89 6.43
CA GLU A 405 -0.57 -10.29 6.26
C GLU A 405 -0.91 -10.28 4.77
N VAL A 406 -1.15 -11.46 4.20
CA VAL A 406 -1.52 -11.60 2.78
C VAL A 406 -2.86 -12.32 2.66
N ILE A 407 -3.82 -11.65 2.03
CA ILE A 407 -5.19 -12.12 1.88
C ILE A 407 -5.55 -12.14 0.39
N GLY A 408 -5.73 -13.33 -0.17
CA GLY A 408 -6.12 -13.54 -1.56
C GLY A 408 -7.55 -14.04 -1.69
N TYR A 409 -8.38 -13.35 -2.46
CA TYR A 409 -9.72 -13.83 -2.83
C TYR A 409 -9.74 -14.44 -4.24
N GLY A 410 -10.88 -15.04 -4.59
CA GLY A 410 -11.12 -15.58 -5.93
C GLY A 410 -10.34 -16.86 -6.21
N SER A 411 -10.13 -17.18 -7.49
CA SER A 411 -9.49 -18.44 -7.92
C SER A 411 -7.99 -18.29 -8.19
N SER A 412 -7.28 -17.62 -7.29
CA SER A 412 -5.84 -17.35 -7.42
C SER A 412 -5.05 -17.96 -6.26
N CYS A 413 -3.80 -18.34 -6.54
CA CYS A 413 -2.87 -18.84 -5.53
C CYS A 413 -2.14 -17.68 -4.82
N THR A 414 -1.68 -17.94 -3.60
CA THR A 414 -1.28 -16.90 -2.64
C THR A 414 -0.05 -17.35 -1.85
N GLY A 415 0.82 -16.40 -1.49
CA GLY A 415 1.91 -16.58 -0.52
C GLY A 415 2.56 -15.25 -0.17
N ILE A 416 3.42 -15.20 0.86
CA ILE A 416 4.03 -13.93 1.28
C ILE A 416 4.93 -13.37 0.17
N VAL A 417 5.81 -14.21 -0.37
CA VAL A 417 6.76 -13.78 -1.41
C VAL A 417 6.05 -13.72 -2.76
N ALA A 418 5.35 -14.78 -3.17
CA ALA A 418 4.68 -14.82 -4.47
C ALA A 418 3.46 -15.74 -4.49
N GLY A 419 2.44 -15.37 -5.26
CA GLY A 419 1.37 -16.30 -5.62
C GLY A 419 1.90 -17.43 -6.52
N TYR A 420 2.68 -17.07 -7.54
CA TYR A 420 3.36 -18.01 -8.43
C TYR A 420 4.88 -17.86 -8.36
N LEU A 421 5.58 -18.97 -8.20
CA LEU A 421 7.03 -19.08 -8.22
C LEU A 421 7.45 -19.64 -9.60
N GLY A 422 8.01 -18.76 -10.43
CA GLY A 422 8.33 -19.03 -11.83
C GLY A 422 7.10 -19.28 -12.70
N THR A 423 7.36 -19.44 -13.99
CA THR A 423 6.39 -19.86 -15.01
C THR A 423 6.94 -21.05 -15.79
N ASN A 424 6.17 -21.60 -16.73
CA ASN A 424 6.70 -22.64 -17.61
C ASN A 424 7.92 -22.15 -18.43
N ALA A 425 7.96 -20.86 -18.77
CA ALA A 425 9.04 -20.26 -19.54
C ALA A 425 10.19 -19.82 -18.63
N LEU A 426 9.90 -19.13 -17.54
CA LEU A 426 10.86 -18.42 -16.71
C LEU A 426 11.04 -19.08 -15.34
N GLU A 427 12.29 -19.17 -14.89
CA GLU A 427 12.62 -19.74 -13.58
C GLU A 427 12.58 -18.70 -12.46
N CYS A 428 12.44 -19.18 -11.23
CA CYS A 428 12.68 -18.39 -10.04
C CYS A 428 13.68 -19.06 -9.08
N LEU A 429 14.43 -18.24 -8.35
CA LEU A 429 15.24 -18.66 -7.20
C LEU A 429 14.75 -17.92 -5.95
N ILE A 430 14.30 -18.68 -4.94
CA ILE A 430 14.07 -18.15 -3.60
C ILE A 430 15.14 -18.74 -2.68
N GLU A 431 15.97 -17.88 -2.08
CA GLU A 431 17.15 -18.32 -1.34
C GLU A 431 17.39 -17.50 -0.06
N ASN A 432 17.65 -18.14 1.07
CA ASN A 432 17.96 -17.45 2.34
C ASN A 432 16.86 -16.45 2.71
N VAL A 433 15.60 -16.86 2.56
CA VAL A 433 14.42 -16.03 2.86
C VAL A 433 13.76 -16.53 4.13
N TYR A 434 13.44 -15.60 5.02
CA TYR A 434 12.59 -15.84 6.17
C TYR A 434 11.25 -15.12 5.99
N VAL A 435 10.15 -15.80 6.29
CA VAL A 435 8.80 -15.20 6.28
C VAL A 435 8.06 -15.53 7.57
N SER A 436 7.34 -14.56 8.12
CA SER A 436 6.41 -14.74 9.23
C SER A 436 5.12 -13.94 9.07
N GLY A 437 4.07 -14.39 9.75
CA GLY A 437 2.76 -13.73 9.77
C GLY A 437 1.62 -14.66 9.35
N THR A 438 0.65 -14.14 8.59
CA THR A 438 -0.55 -14.88 8.17
C THR A 438 -0.77 -14.81 6.67
N VAL A 439 -1.13 -15.95 6.08
CA VAL A 439 -1.55 -16.03 4.68
C VAL A 439 -2.92 -16.72 4.60
N SER A 440 -3.88 -16.07 3.96
CA SER A 440 -5.21 -16.61 3.72
C SER A 440 -5.54 -16.60 2.22
N GLY A 441 -6.06 -17.71 1.70
CA GLY A 441 -6.50 -17.76 0.31
C GLY A 441 -7.35 -18.98 -0.05
N ILE A 442 -7.92 -18.96 -1.27
CA ILE A 442 -8.88 -19.98 -1.70
C ILE A 442 -8.20 -21.17 -2.40
N GLN A 443 -7.25 -20.93 -3.32
CA GLN A 443 -6.62 -21.99 -4.11
C GLN A 443 -5.38 -22.58 -3.40
N GLN A 444 -4.21 -22.54 -4.03
CA GLN A 444 -2.95 -22.98 -3.46
C GLN A 444 -2.37 -21.86 -2.59
N VAL A 445 -2.26 -22.10 -1.29
CA VAL A 445 -1.79 -21.13 -0.30
C VAL A 445 -0.55 -21.64 0.39
N GLY A 446 0.60 -21.01 0.13
CA GLY A 446 1.86 -21.37 0.78
C GLY A 446 2.40 -20.25 1.63
N GLY A 447 3.19 -20.57 2.67
CA GLY A 447 3.86 -19.54 3.47
C GLY A 447 4.76 -18.63 2.60
N ILE A 448 5.62 -19.24 1.77
CA ILE A 448 6.46 -18.51 0.81
C ILE A 448 5.73 -18.32 -0.52
N GLY A 449 5.16 -19.39 -1.09
CA GLY A 449 4.44 -19.26 -2.34
C GLY A 449 3.38 -20.30 -2.64
N GLY A 450 2.42 -19.93 -3.48
CA GLY A 450 1.29 -20.78 -3.84
C GLY A 450 1.70 -21.92 -4.79
N ILE A 451 1.75 -21.63 -6.08
CA ILE A 451 2.17 -22.60 -7.10
C ILE A 451 3.63 -22.37 -7.45
N PHE A 452 4.40 -23.46 -7.56
CA PHE A 452 5.79 -23.42 -7.96
C PHE A 452 6.00 -24.20 -9.25
N ALA A 453 6.19 -23.47 -10.34
CA ALA A 453 6.18 -24.01 -11.69
C ALA A 453 7.59 -24.36 -12.20
N LYS A 454 8.61 -23.58 -11.83
CA LYS A 454 9.98 -23.74 -12.34
C LYS A 454 11.01 -23.01 -11.47
N GLY A 455 12.07 -23.71 -11.08
CA GLY A 455 13.23 -23.14 -10.38
C GLY A 455 13.55 -23.84 -9.07
N THR A 456 14.08 -23.08 -8.10
CA THR A 456 14.54 -23.60 -6.80
C THR A 456 14.08 -22.72 -5.64
N VAL A 457 13.58 -23.34 -4.57
CA VAL A 457 13.37 -22.72 -3.25
C VAL A 457 14.32 -23.41 -2.29
N ARG A 458 15.29 -22.68 -1.73
CA ARG A 458 16.30 -23.29 -0.84
C ARG A 458 16.69 -22.43 0.34
N ASN A 459 17.09 -23.08 1.43
CA ASN A 459 17.55 -22.41 2.64
C ASN A 459 16.53 -21.39 3.17
N CYS A 460 15.26 -21.74 3.19
CA CYS A 460 14.20 -20.80 3.59
C CYS A 460 13.53 -21.24 4.89
N TYR A 461 13.08 -20.27 5.68
CA TYR A 461 12.34 -20.49 6.91
C TYR A 461 10.97 -19.79 6.86
N ALA A 462 9.88 -20.52 7.13
CA ALA A 462 8.54 -19.96 7.26
C ALA A 462 7.92 -20.20 8.64
N ASP A 463 7.62 -19.12 9.36
CA ASP A 463 6.81 -19.12 10.57
C ASP A 463 5.45 -18.45 10.31
N VAL A 464 4.63 -19.14 9.50
CA VAL A 464 3.43 -18.54 8.89
C VAL A 464 2.19 -19.35 9.26
N LYS A 465 1.16 -18.67 9.77
CA LYS A 465 -0.18 -19.23 9.85
C LYS A 465 -0.79 -19.27 8.45
N VAL A 466 -1.01 -20.46 7.92
CA VAL A 466 -1.57 -20.67 6.57
C VAL A 466 -3.02 -21.12 6.66
N ILE A 467 -3.92 -20.38 6.00
CA ILE A 467 -5.35 -20.66 5.89
C ILE A 467 -5.67 -20.86 4.41
N GLY A 468 -5.96 -22.09 4.00
CA GLY A 468 -6.26 -22.45 2.61
C GLY A 468 -7.65 -23.06 2.42
N SER A 469 -8.14 -23.12 1.18
CA SER A 469 -9.36 -23.90 0.85
C SER A 469 -9.15 -25.05 -0.14
N SER A 470 -8.02 -25.09 -0.85
CA SER A 470 -7.68 -26.17 -1.80
C SER A 470 -6.42 -26.94 -1.42
N ARG A 471 -5.28 -26.26 -1.30
CA ARG A 471 -4.01 -26.86 -0.85
C ARG A 471 -3.23 -25.86 -0.01
N ALA A 472 -2.74 -26.31 1.14
CA ALA A 472 -1.94 -25.51 2.04
C ALA A 472 -0.56 -26.12 2.27
N GLY A 473 0.50 -25.33 2.09
CA GLY A 473 1.88 -25.75 2.36
C GLY A 473 2.61 -24.77 3.26
N GLY A 474 3.40 -25.24 4.22
CA GLY A 474 4.14 -24.32 5.10
C GLY A 474 5.19 -23.52 4.33
N ILE A 475 5.79 -24.10 3.29
CA ILE A 475 6.72 -23.41 2.38
C ILE A 475 6.02 -23.11 1.04
N VAL A 476 5.65 -24.15 0.29
CA VAL A 476 4.99 -24.03 -1.02
C VAL A 476 3.73 -24.88 -1.06
N ALA A 477 2.60 -24.36 -1.52
CA ALA A 477 1.39 -25.20 -1.59
C ALA A 477 1.45 -26.29 -2.67
N GLU A 478 1.87 -25.95 -3.89
CA GLU A 478 1.94 -26.92 -5.00
C GLU A 478 3.22 -26.80 -5.84
N PRO A 479 4.27 -27.56 -5.48
CA PRO A 479 5.42 -27.82 -6.34
C PRO A 479 5.03 -28.63 -7.59
N ARG A 480 5.45 -28.16 -8.78
CA ARG A 480 5.16 -28.78 -10.07
C ARG A 480 6.39 -29.19 -10.85
N ASN A 481 6.30 -30.29 -11.59
CA ASN A 481 7.36 -30.73 -12.51
C ASN A 481 8.72 -30.84 -11.78
N ALA A 482 9.84 -30.62 -12.48
CA ALA A 482 11.19 -30.80 -11.95
C ALA A 482 11.69 -29.67 -11.03
N VAL A 483 10.80 -29.06 -10.23
CA VAL A 483 11.18 -28.04 -9.24
C VAL A 483 11.84 -28.67 -8.00
N VAL A 484 12.64 -27.86 -7.31
CA VAL A 484 13.37 -28.27 -6.10
C VAL A 484 13.01 -27.39 -4.91
N VAL A 485 12.54 -28.01 -3.83
CA VAL A 485 12.44 -27.38 -2.50
C VAL A 485 13.45 -28.09 -1.59
N GLU A 486 14.47 -27.37 -1.12
CA GLU A 486 15.53 -28.00 -0.33
C GLU A 486 15.99 -27.18 0.88
N ASN A 487 16.37 -27.87 1.96
CA ASN A 487 16.88 -27.25 3.18
C ASN A 487 15.93 -26.16 3.73
N CYS A 488 14.63 -26.44 3.72
CA CYS A 488 13.62 -25.50 4.21
C CYS A 488 13.04 -25.93 5.57
N PHE A 489 12.70 -24.95 6.39
CA PHE A 489 12.15 -25.11 7.73
C PHE A 489 10.77 -24.45 7.83
N ALA A 490 9.76 -25.10 8.44
CA ALA A 490 8.44 -24.49 8.65
C ALA A 490 7.93 -24.73 10.08
N THR A 491 7.42 -23.70 10.76
CA THR A 491 6.93 -23.78 12.17
C THR A 491 5.48 -23.36 12.35
N GLY A 492 4.93 -22.55 11.44
CA GLY A 492 3.59 -22.00 11.61
C GLY A 492 2.47 -23.04 11.54
N THR A 493 1.26 -22.68 11.94
CA THR A 493 0.09 -23.58 11.91
C THR A 493 -0.57 -23.59 10.54
N LEU A 494 -1.12 -24.75 10.14
CA LEU A 494 -1.80 -24.91 8.85
C LEU A 494 -3.26 -25.35 9.05
N TYR A 495 -4.17 -24.64 8.39
CA TYR A 495 -5.58 -25.03 8.25
C TYR A 495 -5.99 -25.00 6.79
N SER A 496 -6.64 -26.06 6.31
CA SER A 496 -7.13 -26.17 4.94
C SER A 496 -8.40 -27.01 4.88
N THR A 497 -9.44 -26.52 4.19
CA THR A 497 -10.58 -27.38 3.78
C THR A 497 -10.20 -28.34 2.64
N GLY A 498 -8.99 -28.22 2.12
CA GLY A 498 -8.38 -29.15 1.19
C GLY A 498 -7.15 -29.83 1.80
N ASN A 499 -6.19 -30.26 0.97
CA ASN A 499 -5.03 -30.99 1.48
C ASN A 499 -4.05 -30.04 2.18
N ALA A 500 -3.34 -30.52 3.21
CA ALA A 500 -2.34 -29.74 3.92
C ALA A 500 -1.03 -30.53 4.13
N GLY A 501 0.11 -29.85 4.05
CA GLY A 501 1.39 -30.42 4.47
C GLY A 501 2.42 -29.40 4.94
N GLY A 502 3.23 -29.80 5.92
CA GLY A 502 4.08 -28.88 6.67
C GLY A 502 5.15 -28.21 5.82
N ILE A 503 5.60 -28.88 4.74
CA ILE A 503 6.45 -28.27 3.71
C ILE A 503 5.62 -28.00 2.45
N ALA A 504 4.92 -29.02 1.94
CA ALA A 504 4.14 -28.93 0.72
C ALA A 504 2.71 -29.46 0.86
N GLY A 505 1.73 -28.69 0.36
CA GLY A 505 0.32 -29.10 0.38
C GLY A 505 0.01 -30.25 -0.56
N GLY A 506 0.60 -30.23 -1.75
CA GLY A 506 0.66 -31.42 -2.58
C GLY A 506 1.51 -31.26 -3.83
N LEU A 507 2.02 -32.38 -4.32
CA LEU A 507 2.90 -32.44 -5.47
C LEU A 507 2.12 -32.72 -6.75
N ASN A 508 2.50 -32.07 -7.84
CA ASN A 508 1.81 -32.20 -9.13
C ASN A 508 2.82 -32.31 -10.29
N GLY A 509 2.52 -33.07 -11.33
CA GLY A 509 3.36 -33.19 -12.52
C GLY A 509 4.60 -34.06 -12.33
N ASN A 510 5.60 -33.86 -13.18
CA ASN A 510 6.71 -34.81 -13.35
C ASN A 510 7.93 -34.49 -12.46
N ASN A 511 8.13 -35.28 -11.40
CA ASN A 511 9.33 -35.33 -10.54
C ASN A 511 9.67 -34.08 -9.69
N PRO A 512 8.72 -33.49 -8.95
CA PRO A 512 9.08 -32.48 -7.95
C PRO A 512 9.94 -33.12 -6.84
N THR A 513 10.96 -32.38 -6.40
CA THR A 513 11.92 -32.83 -5.38
C THR A 513 11.76 -32.02 -4.10
N ILE A 514 11.56 -32.70 -2.98
CA ILE A 514 11.55 -32.13 -1.64
C ILE A 514 12.69 -32.80 -0.86
N LYS A 515 13.74 -32.07 -0.52
CA LYS A 515 14.96 -32.67 0.05
C LYS A 515 15.46 -31.92 1.29
N GLY A 516 15.78 -32.65 2.34
CA GLY A 516 16.46 -32.06 3.49
C GLY A 516 15.60 -31.02 4.22
N CYS A 517 14.27 -31.13 4.14
CA CYS A 517 13.35 -30.17 4.73
C CYS A 517 12.85 -30.65 6.11
N ILE A 518 12.53 -29.72 6.99
CA ILE A 518 12.09 -30.01 8.35
C ILE A 518 10.74 -29.33 8.60
N ALA A 519 9.70 -30.15 8.79
CA ALA A 519 8.37 -29.70 9.18
C ALA A 519 8.26 -29.66 10.72
N TRP A 520 8.27 -28.46 11.29
CA TRP A 520 8.25 -28.22 12.73
C TRP A 520 6.97 -27.52 13.20
N ASN A 521 5.91 -27.69 12.40
CA ASN A 521 4.60 -27.15 12.67
C ASN A 521 4.02 -27.73 13.96
N GLU A 522 3.35 -26.91 14.76
CA GLU A 522 2.59 -27.39 15.92
C GLU A 522 1.36 -28.20 15.49
N GLN A 523 0.67 -27.72 14.46
CA GLN A 523 -0.55 -28.33 13.95
C GLN A 523 -0.67 -28.19 12.43
N ILE A 524 -1.11 -29.29 11.81
CA ILE A 524 -1.54 -29.35 10.41
C ILE A 524 -2.94 -29.96 10.36
N ASP A 525 -3.89 -29.20 9.83
CA ASP A 525 -5.28 -29.62 9.64
C ASP A 525 -5.72 -29.40 8.19
N GLY A 526 -5.65 -30.46 7.39
CA GLY A 526 -6.20 -30.56 6.04
C GLY A 526 -7.37 -31.53 6.03
N GLU A 527 -8.57 -31.04 5.72
CA GLU A 527 -9.82 -31.81 5.86
C GLU A 527 -9.79 -33.17 5.13
N PRO A 528 -9.35 -33.29 3.87
CA PRO A 528 -9.27 -34.58 3.20
C PRO A 528 -8.02 -35.38 3.58
N VAL A 529 -6.87 -34.70 3.72
CA VAL A 529 -5.55 -35.29 3.96
C VAL A 529 -4.61 -34.26 4.61
N SER A 530 -3.91 -34.71 5.66
CA SER A 530 -2.76 -34.00 6.24
C SER A 530 -1.51 -34.87 6.20
N GLY A 531 -0.41 -34.33 5.69
CA GLY A 531 0.89 -34.98 5.78
C GLY A 531 1.89 -34.12 6.52
N ARG A 532 2.69 -34.69 7.42
CA ARG A 532 3.66 -33.89 8.20
C ARG A 532 4.58 -33.09 7.27
N VAL A 533 5.08 -33.70 6.20
CA VAL A 533 5.93 -33.02 5.20
C VAL A 533 5.14 -32.70 3.93
N ILE A 534 4.49 -33.71 3.34
CA ILE A 534 3.74 -33.58 2.07
C ILE A 534 2.30 -34.07 2.26
N GLY A 535 1.32 -33.20 1.96
CA GLY A 535 -0.10 -33.53 2.07
C GLY A 535 -0.60 -34.55 1.03
N TRP A 536 -0.38 -34.27 -0.26
CA TRP A 536 -0.90 -35.11 -1.36
C TRP A 536 0.08 -35.24 -2.53
N GLN A 537 -0.07 -36.24 -3.39
CA GLN A 537 0.67 -36.35 -4.66
C GLN A 537 -0.18 -36.94 -5.79
N SER A 538 0.10 -36.52 -7.04
CA SER A 538 -0.59 -37.02 -8.23
C SER A 538 0.00 -38.31 -8.83
N ASN A 539 1.26 -38.64 -8.59
CA ASN A 539 1.94 -39.80 -9.19
C ASN A 539 3.06 -40.37 -8.29
N THR A 540 3.67 -41.49 -8.71
CA THR A 540 4.65 -42.28 -7.95
C THR A 540 6.12 -41.84 -8.11
N TYR A 541 6.43 -40.74 -8.80
CA TYR A 541 7.81 -40.35 -9.12
C TYR A 541 8.39 -39.22 -8.24
N THR A 542 7.80 -39.00 -7.07
CA THR A 542 8.25 -38.01 -6.09
C THR A 542 9.59 -38.39 -5.46
N LYS A 543 10.52 -37.43 -5.34
CA LYS A 543 11.74 -37.57 -4.54
C LYS A 543 11.60 -36.75 -3.26
N ALA A 544 11.04 -37.37 -2.21
CA ALA A 544 11.09 -36.84 -0.85
C ALA A 544 12.22 -37.56 -0.11
N THR A 545 13.31 -36.85 0.22
CA THR A 545 14.50 -37.45 0.84
C THR A 545 15.01 -36.62 1.99
N ASP A 546 15.46 -37.27 3.07
CA ASP A 546 16.05 -36.60 4.24
C ASP A 546 15.13 -35.56 4.87
N CYS A 547 13.82 -35.78 4.81
CA CYS A 547 12.83 -34.89 5.41
C CYS A 547 12.48 -35.34 6.84
N TYR A 548 12.39 -34.38 7.75
CA TYR A 548 12.10 -34.61 9.16
C TYR A 548 10.82 -33.90 9.58
N ALA A 549 10.21 -34.38 10.66
CA ALA A 549 9.04 -33.77 11.26
C ALA A 549 9.09 -33.77 12.79
N LYS A 550 8.47 -32.76 13.41
CA LYS A 550 8.28 -32.69 14.87
C LYS A 550 7.52 -33.93 15.36
N LYS A 551 8.06 -34.61 16.38
CA LYS A 551 7.54 -35.89 16.89
C LYS A 551 6.12 -35.80 17.44
N ASP A 552 5.81 -34.72 18.13
CA ASP A 552 4.53 -34.42 18.80
C ASP A 552 3.61 -33.50 17.97
N MET A 553 3.92 -33.30 16.68
CA MET A 553 3.07 -32.54 15.75
C MET A 553 1.64 -33.09 15.74
N ILE A 554 0.66 -32.19 15.86
CA ILE A 554 -0.76 -32.51 15.76
C ILE A 554 -1.14 -32.61 14.29
N ILE A 555 -1.66 -33.76 13.88
CA ILE A 555 -2.18 -33.99 12.53
C ILE A 555 -3.68 -34.24 12.59
N ALA A 556 -4.46 -33.33 12.04
CA ALA A 556 -5.92 -33.38 11.97
C ALA A 556 -6.42 -33.57 10.53
N TRP A 557 -7.62 -34.11 10.35
CA TRP A 557 -8.24 -34.28 9.02
C TRP A 557 -9.75 -34.03 9.08
N GLY A 558 -10.11 -32.83 9.54
CA GLY A 558 -11.49 -32.41 9.72
C GLY A 558 -12.02 -32.59 11.15
N PRO A 559 -13.32 -32.31 11.38
CA PRO A 559 -13.88 -32.14 12.71
C PRO A 559 -13.70 -33.40 13.59
N ASN A 560 -13.13 -33.21 14.78
CA ASN A 560 -12.92 -34.26 15.79
C ASN A 560 -12.02 -35.43 15.34
N LYS A 561 -11.22 -35.24 14.28
CA LYS A 561 -10.28 -36.24 13.77
C LYS A 561 -8.87 -35.70 13.86
N GLY A 562 -8.06 -36.27 14.75
CA GLY A 562 -6.67 -35.89 14.92
C GLY A 562 -5.86 -36.98 15.61
N MET A 563 -4.56 -36.98 15.36
CA MET A 563 -3.59 -37.83 16.02
C MET A 563 -2.35 -37.02 16.39
N THR A 564 -1.65 -37.46 17.43
CA THR A 564 -0.30 -36.99 17.74
C THR A 564 0.71 -37.87 17.00
N GLY A 565 1.89 -37.35 16.68
CA GLY A 565 2.86 -38.03 15.81
C GLY A 565 3.41 -39.39 16.30
N ALA A 566 3.02 -39.89 17.49
CA ALA A 566 3.33 -41.22 17.98
C ALA A 566 2.65 -42.36 17.17
N ASP A 567 1.50 -42.09 16.54
CA ASP A 567 0.71 -43.09 15.80
C ASP A 567 1.07 -43.19 14.30
N ALA A 568 1.82 -42.22 13.77
CA ALA A 568 2.24 -42.12 12.36
C ALA A 568 3.77 -42.19 12.19
N ASN A 569 4.42 -43.11 12.93
CA ASN A 569 5.89 -43.20 13.03
C ASN A 569 6.58 -43.85 11.82
N THR A 570 5.86 -44.27 10.78
CA THR A 570 6.48 -44.73 9.54
C THR A 570 6.68 -43.53 8.60
N ALA A 571 7.91 -43.34 8.11
CA ALA A 571 8.24 -42.27 7.15
C ALA A 571 7.49 -42.38 5.81
N GLY A 572 6.75 -43.48 5.59
CA GLY A 572 6.01 -43.79 4.38
C GLY A 572 4.56 -43.29 4.38
N THR A 573 3.74 -43.95 3.57
CA THR A 573 2.35 -43.62 3.32
C THR A 573 1.42 -44.04 4.46
N TYR A 574 0.52 -43.15 4.89
CA TYR A 574 -0.56 -43.44 5.84
C TYR A 574 -1.93 -43.35 5.16
N ASP A 575 -2.73 -44.41 5.24
CA ASP A 575 -4.10 -44.47 4.71
C ASP A 575 -5.09 -43.95 5.77
N TRP A 576 -5.82 -42.89 5.42
CA TRP A 576 -6.78 -42.23 6.31
C TRP A 576 -8.14 -42.93 6.38
N GLY A 577 -8.30 -44.09 5.72
CA GLY A 577 -9.56 -44.84 5.70
C GLY A 577 -10.65 -44.20 4.83
N ASN A 578 -10.26 -43.24 3.98
CA ASN A 578 -11.12 -42.52 3.04
C ASN A 578 -10.68 -42.68 1.57
N ASN A 579 -9.88 -43.73 1.26
CA ASN A 579 -9.21 -43.96 -0.02
C ASN A 579 -8.23 -42.84 -0.45
N LYS A 580 -7.75 -42.00 0.48
CA LYS A 580 -6.69 -41.02 0.25
C LYS A 580 -5.55 -41.24 1.24
N THR A 581 -4.33 -41.06 0.76
CA THR A 581 -3.11 -41.42 1.48
C THR A 581 -2.21 -40.19 1.59
N ALA A 582 -1.82 -39.81 2.81
CA ALA A 582 -0.71 -38.86 3.00
C ALA A 582 0.60 -39.61 2.73
N ILE A 583 1.51 -39.01 1.96
CA ILE A 583 2.60 -39.79 1.35
C ILE A 583 3.92 -39.68 2.09
N CYS A 584 4.22 -38.52 2.67
CA CYS A 584 5.49 -38.33 3.37
C CYS A 584 5.26 -37.65 4.71
N HIS A 585 5.37 -38.44 5.76
CA HIS A 585 5.36 -37.96 7.13
C HIS A 585 6.76 -37.57 7.62
N GLY A 586 7.82 -37.91 6.88
CA GLY A 586 9.19 -37.62 7.31
C GLY A 586 9.62 -38.40 8.56
N ILE A 587 10.92 -38.32 8.87
CA ILE A 587 11.53 -38.93 10.05
C ILE A 587 11.19 -38.08 11.28
N THR A 588 10.58 -38.67 12.30
CA THR A 588 10.28 -37.94 13.54
C THR A 588 11.54 -37.62 14.32
N THR A 589 11.57 -36.45 14.94
CA THR A 589 12.65 -36.01 15.82
C THR A 589 12.09 -35.09 16.91
N GLU A 590 12.75 -35.06 18.06
CA GLU A 590 12.42 -34.19 19.19
C GLU A 590 13.17 -32.85 19.13
N ASN A 591 14.19 -32.77 18.27
CA ASN A 591 15.02 -31.59 18.10
C ASN A 591 15.24 -31.29 16.60
N SER A 592 14.87 -30.08 16.18
CA SER A 592 14.98 -29.60 14.79
C SER A 592 16.42 -29.29 14.39
N VAL A 593 17.25 -28.81 15.32
CA VAL A 593 18.68 -28.54 15.09
C VAL A 593 19.46 -29.84 14.88
N ASP A 594 19.15 -30.89 15.64
CA ASP A 594 19.76 -32.21 15.42
C ASP A 594 19.37 -32.80 14.06
N ALA A 595 18.13 -32.58 13.63
CA ALA A 595 17.70 -32.95 12.29
C ALA A 595 18.47 -32.18 11.22
N ALA A 596 18.61 -30.85 11.34
CA ALA A 596 19.40 -30.04 10.43
C ALA A 596 20.87 -30.50 10.34
N LYS A 597 21.49 -30.83 11.49
CA LYS A 597 22.85 -31.40 11.55
C LYS A 597 22.95 -32.75 10.86
N LYS A 598 21.97 -33.65 11.02
CA LYS A 598 21.93 -34.95 10.35
C LYS A 598 21.74 -34.84 8.84
N ILE A 599 20.94 -33.89 8.38
CA ILE A 599 20.76 -33.57 6.96
C ILE A 599 22.06 -32.99 6.38
N GLY A 600 22.86 -32.31 7.20
CA GLY A 600 24.09 -31.64 6.79
C GLY A 600 23.86 -30.21 6.32
N TRP A 601 22.91 -29.49 6.93
CA TRP A 601 22.74 -28.06 6.66
C TRP A 601 24.03 -27.29 6.95
N SER A 602 24.44 -26.45 6.00
CA SER A 602 25.68 -25.68 6.12
C SER A 602 25.61 -24.71 7.28
N THR A 603 26.61 -24.76 8.16
CA THR A 603 26.79 -23.80 9.26
C THR A 603 27.24 -22.42 8.78
N ASP A 604 27.56 -22.25 7.49
CA ASP A 604 27.82 -20.92 6.92
C ASP A 604 26.51 -20.16 6.67
N ILE A 605 25.40 -20.90 6.50
CA ILE A 605 24.08 -20.35 6.20
C ILE A 605 23.19 -20.39 7.44
N TRP A 606 23.22 -21.50 8.17
CA TRP A 606 22.35 -21.73 9.32
C TRP A 606 23.11 -21.61 10.64
N ASP A 607 22.51 -20.90 11.59
CA ASP A 607 22.85 -20.96 12.99
C ASP A 607 22.14 -22.16 13.62
N LEU A 608 22.95 -23.09 14.11
CA LEU A 608 22.56 -24.37 14.69
C LEU A 608 23.06 -24.51 16.14
N SER A 609 23.36 -23.39 16.82
CA SER A 609 23.74 -23.40 18.24
C SER A 609 22.55 -23.33 19.20
N GLY A 610 21.39 -22.86 18.73
CA GLY A 610 20.17 -22.76 19.52
C GLY A 610 19.30 -24.02 19.52
N VAL A 611 18.01 -23.84 19.82
CA VAL A 611 16.97 -24.90 19.76
C VAL A 611 16.20 -24.93 18.44
N THR A 612 16.34 -23.87 17.63
CA THR A 612 15.67 -23.70 16.34
C THR A 612 16.71 -23.28 15.30
N PRO A 613 16.74 -23.88 14.10
CA PRO A 613 17.59 -23.41 13.02
C PRO A 613 17.22 -21.99 12.60
N LEU A 614 18.19 -21.08 12.60
CA LEU A 614 18.00 -19.69 12.15
C LEU A 614 18.97 -19.37 11.02
N LEU A 615 18.61 -18.43 10.13
CA LEU A 615 19.51 -17.99 9.06
C LEU A 615 20.53 -16.98 9.61
N LYS A 616 21.82 -17.26 9.45
CA LYS A 616 22.92 -16.41 9.92
C LYS A 616 22.98 -15.06 9.26
N SER A 617 22.52 -14.97 8.01
CA SER A 617 22.53 -13.74 7.20
C SER A 617 21.86 -12.56 7.88
N PHE A 618 21.14 -12.80 8.97
CA PHE A 618 20.56 -11.73 9.73
C PHE A 618 20.66 -11.83 11.26
N ASN A 619 21.68 -12.54 11.75
CA ASN A 619 22.11 -12.42 13.15
C ASN A 619 22.93 -11.14 13.42
N ASP A 620 23.50 -10.53 12.37
CA ASP A 620 24.39 -9.36 12.45
C ASP A 620 23.69 -8.01 12.17
N LYS A 621 22.37 -8.02 11.99
CA LYS A 621 21.49 -6.85 11.74
C LYS A 621 20.23 -6.98 12.57
#